data_AF-A0A1G0B1E7-F1
#
_entry.id   AF-A0A1G0B1E7-F1
#
_cell.length_a   1.000
_cell.length_b   1.000
_cell.length_c   1.000
_cell.angle_alpha   90.00
_cell.angle_beta   90.00
_cell.angle_gamma   90.00
#
_symmetry.space_group_name_H-M   'P 1'
#
loop_
_entity.id
_entity.type
_entity.pdbx_description
1 polymer ?
#
loop_
_entity_poly.entity_id
_entity_poly.type
_entity_poly.pdbx_seq_one_letter_code
_entity_poly.pdbx_strand_id
1 'polypeptide(L)'
;MSLVSQNLAPRAIPLDLNLVFSVIAFTIAALMVASNLLVLLTARRREIGILRALGATALDVGVMVMTEALTLTVAGCILGYWPIRLLSTITLLSNRLSLVKVAALTLADFGAVLGLGLALAALFALLPALATTRLTCTEALRND
;
A
#
# COMPACT_ATOMS: atom_id res chain seq x y z
N MET A 1 57.83 4.54 -11.81
CA MET A 1 57.27 5.36 -10.71
C MET A 1 55.98 6.03 -11.21
N SER A 2 54.86 5.30 -11.28
CA SER A 2 53.52 5.87 -11.53
C SER A 2 52.35 4.92 -11.16
N LEU A 3 52.62 3.84 -10.42
CA LEU A 3 51.59 2.84 -10.03
C LEU A 3 50.76 3.24 -8.79
N VAL A 4 50.51 4.52 -8.52
CA VAL A 4 49.89 4.95 -7.24
C VAL A 4 48.91 6.12 -7.37
N SER A 5 48.04 6.20 -8.39
CA SER A 5 46.95 7.21 -8.31
C SER A 5 45.64 6.97 -9.09
N GLN A 6 45.27 5.73 -9.42
CA GLN A 6 43.93 5.46 -9.98
C GLN A 6 42.95 4.82 -8.99
N ASN A 7 43.23 4.90 -7.68
CA ASN A 7 42.32 4.41 -6.63
C ASN A 7 41.95 5.50 -5.64
N LEU A 8 41.23 6.50 -6.13
CA LEU A 8 40.62 7.58 -5.36
C LEU A 8 39.35 8.09 -6.06
N ALA A 9 38.52 7.16 -6.54
CA ALA A 9 37.10 7.43 -6.63
C ALA A 9 36.53 7.02 -5.26
N PRO A 10 36.12 7.98 -4.39
CA PRO A 10 35.37 7.61 -3.20
C PRO A 10 34.18 6.77 -3.66
N ARG A 11 34.02 5.57 -3.06
CA ARG A 11 32.78 4.81 -3.12
C ARG A 11 31.69 5.71 -2.52
N ALA A 12 31.09 6.57 -3.34
CA ALA A 12 29.76 7.04 -3.08
C ALA A 12 28.93 5.75 -3.05
N ILE A 13 28.51 5.34 -1.86
CA ILE A 13 27.36 4.45 -1.75
C ILE A 13 26.30 5.17 -2.58
N PRO A 14 25.85 4.63 -3.74
CA PRO A 14 24.76 5.26 -4.45
C PRO A 14 23.61 5.27 -3.45
N LEU A 15 23.30 6.44 -2.89
CA LEU A 15 22.14 6.58 -2.04
C LEU A 15 20.96 6.46 -3.01
N ASP A 16 20.48 5.24 -3.19
CA ASP A 16 19.36 4.95 -4.06
C ASP A 16 18.14 5.66 -3.48
N LEU A 17 17.89 6.87 -3.97
CA LEU A 17 16.84 7.77 -3.49
C LEU A 17 15.49 7.05 -3.50
N ASN A 18 15.28 6.17 -4.48
CA ASN A 18 14.12 5.29 -4.58
C ASN A 18 13.95 4.40 -3.34
N LEU A 19 15.04 3.81 -2.84
CA LEU A 19 15.01 2.95 -1.66
C LEU A 19 14.64 3.77 -0.42
N VAL A 20 15.21 4.96 -0.27
CA VAL A 20 14.89 5.87 0.83
C VAL A 20 13.41 6.25 0.82
N PHE A 21 12.86 6.63 -0.34
CA PHE A 21 11.44 6.95 -0.47
C PHE A 21 10.54 5.75 -0.18
N SER A 22 10.88 4.55 -0.68
CA SER A 22 10.11 3.34 -0.39
C SER A 22 10.08 3.03 1.11
N VAL A 23 11.21 3.09 1.80
CA VAL A 23 11.27 2.82 3.25
C VAL A 23 10.41 3.81 4.03
N ILE A 24 10.49 5.11 3.71
CA ILE A 24 9.68 6.14 4.34
C ILE A 24 8.19 5.89 4.09
N ALA A 25 7.80 5.62 2.84
CA ALA A 25 6.41 5.38 2.47
C ALA A 25 5.83 4.15 3.20
N PHE A 26 6.57 3.03 3.26
CA PHE A 26 6.15 1.84 3.99
C PHE A 26 6.03 2.10 5.49
N THR A 27 6.93 2.89 6.07
CA THR A 27 6.88 3.26 7.49
C THR A 27 5.62 4.09 7.79
N ILE A 28 5.30 5.08 6.95
CA ILE A 28 4.09 5.90 7.08
C ILE A 28 2.84 5.02 6.95
N ALA A 29 2.80 4.11 5.98
CA ALA A 29 1.69 3.18 5.80
C ALA A 29 1.48 2.30 7.06
N ALA A 30 2.55 1.75 7.62
CA ALA A 30 2.48 0.97 8.86
C ALA A 30 1.97 1.80 10.05
N LEU A 31 2.43 3.04 10.20
CA LEU A 31 1.94 3.96 11.24
C LEU A 31 0.46 4.31 11.06
N MET A 32 -0.01 4.47 9.83
CA MET A 32 -1.41 4.74 9.53
C MET A 32 -2.30 3.56 9.97
N VAL A 33 -1.89 2.32 9.67
CA VAL A 33 -2.59 1.12 10.12
C VAL A 33 -2.60 1.02 11.65
N ALA A 34 -1.46 1.24 12.30
CA ALA A 34 -1.37 1.22 13.76
C ALA A 34 -2.29 2.28 14.40
N SER A 35 -2.33 3.49 13.83
CA SER A 35 -3.18 4.58 14.31
C SER A 35 -4.66 4.24 14.15
N ASN A 36 -5.06 3.63 13.03
CA ASN A 36 -6.42 3.16 12.83
C ASN A 36 -6.81 2.09 13.86
N LEU A 37 -5.92 1.14 14.16
CA LEU A 37 -6.16 0.13 15.19
C LEU A 37 -6.37 0.77 16.58
N LEU A 38 -5.57 1.77 16.96
CA LEU A 38 -5.75 2.49 18.23
C LEU A 38 -7.12 3.18 18.35
N VAL A 39 -7.61 3.78 17.26
CA VAL A 39 -8.96 4.37 17.20
C VAL A 39 -10.05 3.29 17.32
N LEU A 40 -9.86 2.14 16.68
CA LEU A 40 -10.73 0.98 16.84
C LEU A 40 -10.81 0.54 18.31
N LEU A 41 -9.68 0.48 19.01
CA LEU A 41 -9.61 0.04 20.40
C LEU A 41 -10.34 0.98 21.37
N THR A 42 -10.28 2.29 21.13
CA THR A 42 -10.73 3.31 22.10
C THR A 42 -12.15 3.84 21.85
N ALA A 43 -12.55 4.07 20.60
CA ALA A 43 -13.82 4.75 20.28
C ALA A 43 -14.78 3.89 19.44
N ARG A 44 -14.27 3.22 18.40
CA ARG A 44 -15.09 2.53 17.39
C ARG A 44 -15.71 1.21 17.88
N ARG A 45 -15.14 0.57 18.93
CA ARG A 45 -15.70 -0.64 19.55
C ARG A 45 -17.13 -0.46 20.07
N ARG A 46 -17.47 0.71 20.61
CA ARG A 46 -18.81 0.96 21.16
C ARG A 46 -19.87 1.01 20.06
N GLU A 47 -19.57 1.66 18.94
CA GLU A 47 -20.44 1.71 17.75
C GLU A 47 -20.61 0.34 17.09
N ILE A 48 -19.50 -0.41 16.92
CA ILE A 48 -19.53 -1.77 16.39
C ILE A 48 -20.29 -2.72 17.34
N GLY A 49 -20.13 -2.54 18.65
CA GLY A 49 -20.88 -3.28 19.67
C GLY A 49 -22.40 -3.05 19.59
N ILE A 50 -22.83 -1.82 19.32
CA ILE A 50 -24.25 -1.48 19.09
C ILE A 50 -24.76 -2.10 17.79
N LEU A 51 -23.99 -2.03 16.69
CA LEU A 51 -24.34 -2.67 15.42
C LEU A 51 -24.42 -4.21 15.54
N ARG A 52 -23.53 -4.82 16.33
CA ARG A 52 -23.59 -6.26 16.63
C ARG A 52 -24.76 -6.65 17.51
N ALA A 53 -25.17 -5.79 18.45
CA ALA A 53 -26.38 -5.99 19.24
C ALA A 53 -27.65 -5.94 18.38
N LEU A 54 -27.61 -5.26 17.23
CA LEU A 54 -28.65 -5.26 16.20
C LEU A 54 -28.53 -6.43 15.20
N GLY A 55 -27.54 -7.32 15.37
CA GLY A 55 -27.37 -8.54 14.57
C GLY A 55 -26.28 -8.49 13.50
N ALA A 56 -25.49 -7.41 13.40
CA ALA A 56 -24.35 -7.37 12.47
C ALA A 56 -23.27 -8.40 12.87
N THR A 57 -22.72 -9.13 11.92
CA THR A 57 -21.67 -10.12 12.18
C THR A 57 -20.27 -9.53 11.98
N ALA A 58 -19.26 -10.12 12.61
CA ALA A 58 -17.86 -9.72 12.39
C ALA A 58 -17.41 -9.91 10.92
N LEU A 59 -18.10 -10.80 10.18
CA LEU A 59 -17.90 -11.02 8.75
C LEU A 59 -18.36 -9.82 7.91
N ASP A 60 -19.48 -9.19 8.27
CA ASP A 60 -19.99 -8.01 7.55
C ASP A 60 -19.00 -6.84 7.61
N VAL A 61 -18.38 -6.63 8.78
CA VAL A 61 -17.32 -5.64 8.97
C VAL A 61 -16.07 -6.00 8.18
N GLY A 62 -15.69 -7.28 8.15
CA GLY A 62 -14.56 -7.75 7.36
C GLY A 62 -14.75 -7.53 5.86
N VAL A 63 -15.94 -7.84 5.33
CA VAL A 63 -16.29 -7.61 3.92
C VAL A 63 -16.28 -6.12 3.59
N MET A 64 -16.84 -5.27 4.46
CA MET A 64 -16.83 -3.82 4.28
C MET A 64 -15.41 -3.25 4.21
N VAL A 65 -14.53 -3.65 5.12
CA VAL A 65 -13.12 -3.19 5.13
C VAL A 65 -12.38 -3.70 3.89
N MET A 66 -12.67 -4.92 3.44
CA MET A 66 -12.04 -5.48 2.25
C MET A 66 -12.46 -4.74 0.98
N THR A 67 -13.75 -4.42 0.82
CA THR A 67 -14.23 -3.65 -0.34
C THR A 67 -13.70 -2.21 -0.32
N GLU A 68 -13.63 -1.57 0.85
CA GLU A 68 -13.02 -0.26 1.03
C GLU A 68 -11.52 -0.28 0.66
N ALA A 69 -10.76 -1.26 1.15
CA ALA A 69 -9.35 -1.40 0.83
C ALA A 69 -9.11 -1.63 -0.68
N LEU A 70 -9.90 -2.50 -1.31
CA LEU A 70 -9.80 -2.78 -2.75
C LEU A 70 -10.11 -1.55 -3.60
N THR A 71 -11.20 -0.84 -3.28
CA THR A 71 -11.59 0.39 -3.99
C THR A 71 -10.55 1.49 -3.86
N LEU A 72 -10.01 1.70 -2.65
CA LEU A 72 -8.92 2.65 -2.41
C LEU A 72 -7.65 2.26 -3.16
N THR A 73 -7.32 0.97 -3.22
CA THR A 73 -6.13 0.47 -3.92
C THR A 73 -6.23 0.69 -5.41
N VAL A 74 -7.37 0.34 -6.02
CA VAL A 74 -7.61 0.58 -7.46
C VAL A 74 -7.54 2.07 -7.77
N ALA A 75 -8.19 2.91 -6.95
CA ALA A 75 -8.13 4.36 -7.11
C ALA A 75 -6.69 4.89 -6.98
N GLY A 76 -5.94 4.44 -5.97
CA GLY A 76 -4.54 4.82 -5.75
C GLY A 76 -3.62 4.39 -6.89
N CYS A 77 -3.78 3.17 -7.41
CA CYS A 77 -3.02 2.68 -8.56
C CYS A 77 -3.28 3.53 -9.81
N ILE A 78 -4.54 3.88 -10.09
CA ILE A 78 -4.88 4.73 -11.25
C ILE A 78 -4.28 6.13 -11.06
N LEU A 79 -4.50 6.74 -9.89
CA LEU A 79 -4.03 8.10 -9.59
C LEU A 79 -2.52 8.21 -9.53
N GLY A 80 -1.81 7.17 -9.10
CA GLY A 80 -0.35 7.13 -9.07
C GLY A 80 0.27 6.81 -10.42
N TYR A 81 -0.27 5.83 -11.16
CA TYR A 81 0.30 5.35 -12.41
C TYR A 81 0.14 6.34 -13.57
N TRP A 82 -1.06 6.92 -13.70
CA TRP A 82 -1.40 7.79 -14.83
C TRP A 82 -0.50 9.03 -15.00
N PRO A 83 -0.20 9.82 -13.94
CA PRO A 83 0.67 10.98 -14.08
C PRO A 83 2.10 10.58 -14.48
N ILE A 84 2.65 9.51 -13.90
CA ILE A 84 3.98 8.99 -14.24
C ILE A 84 4.03 8.61 -15.73
N ARG A 85 2.98 7.96 -16.23
CA ARG A 85 2.91 7.55 -17.62
C ARG A 85 2.75 8.73 -18.59
N LEU A 86 2.00 9.74 -18.20
CA LEU A 86 1.86 10.98 -18.96
C LEU A 86 3.23 11.68 -19.12
N LEU A 87 3.98 11.82 -18.03
CA LEU A 87 5.35 12.36 -18.02
C LEU A 87 6.30 11.53 -18.89
N SER A 88 6.21 10.20 -18.84
CA SER A 88 7.02 9.29 -19.66
C SER A 88 6.70 9.38 -21.17
N THR A 89 5.45 9.66 -21.53
CA THR A 89 5.05 9.78 -22.95
C THR A 89 5.65 11.02 -23.60
N ILE A 90 5.77 12.12 -22.86
CA ILE A 90 6.42 13.36 -23.32
C ILE A 90 7.91 13.12 -23.62
N THR A 91 8.60 12.32 -22.80
CA THR A 91 10.02 11.98 -22.99
C THR A 91 10.23 10.98 -24.13
N LEU A 92 9.30 10.04 -24.34
CA LEU A 92 9.39 9.04 -25.42
C LEU A 92 9.15 9.61 -26.82
N LEU A 93 8.39 10.69 -26.95
CA LEU A 93 8.21 11.41 -28.24
C LEU A 93 9.56 11.91 -28.81
N SER A 94 10.53 12.18 -27.94
CA SER A 94 11.87 12.64 -28.31
C SER A 94 12.78 11.52 -28.86
N ASN A 95 12.48 10.24 -28.56
CA ASN A 95 13.41 9.13 -28.80
C ASN A 95 13.05 8.20 -29.99
N ARG A 96 12.07 8.55 -30.85
CA ARG A 96 11.71 7.81 -32.09
C ARG A 96 11.53 6.28 -31.90
N LEU A 97 11.17 5.79 -30.71
CA LEU A 97 10.87 4.37 -30.50
C LEU A 97 9.47 4.01 -31.04
N SER A 98 9.35 2.81 -31.60
CA SER A 98 8.07 2.28 -32.11
C SER A 98 7.00 2.22 -31.02
N LEU A 99 5.87 2.90 -31.28
CA LEU A 99 4.70 3.02 -30.40
C LEU A 99 4.18 1.66 -29.90
N VAL A 100 4.33 0.61 -30.72
CA VAL A 100 3.85 -0.74 -30.40
C VAL A 100 4.60 -1.36 -29.22
N LYS A 101 5.93 -1.17 -29.16
CA LYS A 101 6.76 -1.73 -28.09
C LYS A 101 6.55 -1.00 -26.77
N VAL A 102 6.31 0.31 -26.85
CA VAL A 102 5.96 1.17 -25.71
C VAL A 102 4.59 0.77 -25.14
N ALA A 103 3.59 0.54 -25.99
CA ALA A 103 2.27 0.12 -25.55
C ALA A 103 2.31 -1.26 -24.85
N ALA A 104 3.05 -2.22 -25.40
CA ALA A 104 3.21 -3.54 -24.79
C ALA A 104 3.87 -3.48 -23.40
N LEU A 105 4.95 -2.69 -23.25
CA LEU A 105 5.61 -2.51 -21.95
C LEU A 105 4.69 -1.83 -20.93
N THR A 106 3.95 -0.81 -21.37
CA THR A 106 2.99 -0.06 -20.52
C THR A 106 1.93 -0.98 -19.94
N LEU A 107 1.42 -1.91 -20.74
CA LEU A 107 0.37 -2.82 -20.30
C LEU A 107 0.91 -3.87 -19.32
N ALA A 108 2.13 -4.36 -19.56
CA ALA A 108 2.82 -5.27 -18.65
C ALA A 108 3.15 -4.61 -17.31
N ASP A 109 3.70 -3.40 -17.33
CA ASP A 109 4.04 -2.64 -16.12
C ASP A 109 2.80 -2.28 -15.31
N PHE A 110 1.73 -1.85 -15.97
CA PHE A 110 0.46 -1.58 -15.29
C PHE A 110 -0.11 -2.83 -14.61
N GLY A 111 -0.07 -3.98 -15.31
CA GLY A 111 -0.48 -5.26 -14.75
C GLY A 111 0.34 -5.66 -13.52
N ALA A 112 1.65 -5.45 -13.56
CA ALA A 112 2.53 -5.71 -12.43
C ALA A 112 2.24 -4.79 -11.24
N VAL A 113 2.03 -3.49 -11.47
CA VAL A 113 1.71 -2.50 -10.42
C VAL A 113 0.36 -2.78 -9.78
N LEU A 114 -0.67 -3.05 -10.59
CA LEU A 114 -1.99 -3.44 -10.07
C LEU A 114 -1.92 -4.75 -9.29
N GLY A 115 -1.22 -5.77 -9.83
CA GLY A 115 -1.08 -7.07 -9.19
C GLY A 115 -0.41 -6.97 -7.83
N LEU A 116 0.73 -6.28 -7.75
CA LEU A 116 1.43 -6.03 -6.49
C LEU A 116 0.62 -5.17 -5.53
N GLY A 117 -0.01 -4.10 -6.02
CA GLY A 117 -0.86 -3.22 -5.23
C GLY A 117 -2.02 -3.97 -4.58
N LEU A 118 -2.75 -4.77 -5.36
CA LEU A 118 -3.85 -5.61 -4.85
C LEU A 118 -3.36 -6.68 -3.86
N ALA A 119 -2.22 -7.32 -4.14
CA ALA A 119 -1.64 -8.30 -3.22
C ALA A 119 -1.27 -7.67 -1.87
N LEU A 120 -0.63 -6.50 -1.89
CA LEU A 120 -0.29 -5.76 -0.68
C LEU A 120 -1.55 -5.27 0.04
N ALA A 121 -2.52 -4.72 -0.68
CA ALA A 121 -3.78 -4.27 -0.11
C ALA A 121 -4.53 -5.40 0.60
N ALA A 122 -4.62 -6.57 -0.03
CA ALA A 122 -5.22 -7.75 0.59
C ALA A 122 -4.44 -8.15 1.86
N LEU A 123 -3.10 -8.19 1.80
CA LEU A 123 -2.26 -8.54 2.94
C LEU A 123 -2.43 -7.59 4.13
N PHE A 124 -2.44 -6.28 3.86
CA PHE A 124 -2.60 -5.25 4.89
C PHE A 124 -4.05 -5.13 5.39
N ALA A 125 -5.06 -5.37 4.55
CA ALA A 125 -6.48 -5.36 4.94
C ALA A 125 -6.86 -6.59 5.79
N LEU A 126 -6.15 -7.70 5.64
CA LEU A 126 -6.33 -8.88 6.49
C LEU A 126 -5.92 -8.60 7.95
N LEU A 127 -4.96 -7.72 8.22
CA LEU A 127 -4.54 -7.36 9.58
C LEU A 127 -5.70 -6.78 10.44
N PRO A 128 -6.41 -5.70 10.03
CA PRO A 128 -7.56 -5.21 10.77
C PRO A 128 -8.74 -6.19 10.73
N ALA A 129 -8.95 -6.92 9.64
CA ALA A 129 -10.03 -7.91 9.56
C ALA A 129 -9.87 -9.05 10.58
N LEU A 130 -8.63 -9.50 10.84
CA LEU A 130 -8.36 -10.46 11.91
C LEU A 130 -8.43 -9.81 13.30
N ALA A 131 -7.98 -8.57 13.44
CA ALA A 131 -8.09 -7.83 14.70
C ALA A 131 -9.55 -7.67 15.14
N THR A 132 -10.50 -7.39 14.23
CA THR A 132 -11.92 -7.24 14.59
C THR A 132 -12.55 -8.54 15.11
N THR A 133 -12.13 -9.71 14.64
CA THR A 133 -12.65 -11.00 15.13
C THR A 133 -12.22 -11.34 16.56
N ARG A 134 -11.02 -10.92 16.97
CA ARG A 134 -10.47 -11.24 18.30
C ARG A 134 -11.00 -10.35 19.42
N LEU A 135 -11.47 -9.15 19.10
CA LEU A 135 -11.80 -8.13 20.09
C LEU A 135 -13.20 -8.24 20.69
N THR A 136 -14.04 -9.20 20.27
CA THR A 136 -15.48 -9.11 20.56
C THR A 136 -16.10 -10.21 21.41
N CYS A 137 -15.42 -11.30 21.77
CA CYS A 137 -16.08 -12.33 22.59
C CYS A 137 -15.60 -12.42 24.04
N THR A 138 -14.34 -12.12 24.35
CA THR A 138 -13.80 -12.37 25.71
C THR A 138 -13.72 -11.13 26.61
N GLU A 139 -13.63 -9.91 26.05
CA GLU A 139 -13.60 -8.67 26.84
C GLU A 139 -15.00 -8.10 27.13
N ALA A 140 -15.99 -8.40 26.27
CA ALA A 140 -17.38 -7.95 26.49
C ALA A 140 -18.08 -8.68 27.65
N LEU A 141 -17.59 -9.86 28.04
CA LEU A 141 -18.16 -10.70 29.11
C LEU A 141 -17.39 -10.63 30.44
N ARG A 142 -16.27 -9.89 30.49
CA ARG A 142 -15.40 -9.83 31.69
C ARG A 142 -15.54 -8.52 32.47
N ASN A 143 -16.39 -7.61 32.01
CA ASN A 143 -16.69 -6.34 32.66
C ASN A 143 -18.12 -6.23 33.20
N ASP A 144 -18.82 -7.37 33.34
CA ASP A 144 -19.99 -7.51 34.21
C ASP A 144 -19.66 -8.43 35.39
#